data_AF-A0A2X2HPM9-F1
#
_entry.id   AF-A0A2X2HPM9-F1
#
_cell.length_a   1.000
_cell.length_b   1.000
_cell.length_c   1.000
_cell.angle_alpha   90.00
_cell.angle_beta   90.00
_cell.angle_gamma   90.00
#
_symmetry.space_group_name_H-M   'P 1'
#
loop_
_entity.id
_entity.type
_entity.pdbx_description
1 polymer ?
#
loop_
_entity_poly.entity_id
_entity_poly.type
_entity_poly.pdbx_seq_one_letter_code
_entity_poly.pdbx_strand_id
1 'polypeptide(L)'
;MHADTATRQHWMSVLAHSQPAELAARLNTLNITADYEVIRAAETGLVQIQARMGGTGERFFAGDATLTRAAVRLTDGTLGYGATNSMLNAAR
;
A
#
# COMPACT_ATOMS: atom_id res chain seq x y z
N MET A 1 6.84 -9.29 18.66
CA MET A 1 6.39 -7.93 19.04
C MET A 1 5.12 -7.64 18.25
N HIS A 2 4.01 -7.29 18.91
CA HIS A 2 2.77 -6.91 18.22
C HIS A 2 2.76 -5.40 18.04
N ALA A 3 2.82 -4.90 16.81
CA ALA A 3 2.67 -3.48 16.53
C ALA A 3 1.20 -3.10 16.71
N ASP A 4 0.93 -1.99 17.39
CA ASP A 4 -0.43 -1.46 17.47
C ASP A 4 -0.93 -0.98 16.09
N THR A 5 -2.23 -0.77 16.00
CA THR A 5 -2.90 -0.37 14.75
C THR A 5 -2.33 0.94 14.19
N ALA A 6 -2.04 1.93 15.04
CA ALA A 6 -1.57 3.24 14.60
C ALA A 6 -0.15 3.16 14.01
N THR A 7 0.74 2.42 14.66
CA THR A 7 2.11 2.15 14.20
C THR A 7 2.10 1.43 12.86
N ARG A 8 1.23 0.41 12.72
CA ARG A 8 1.07 -0.31 11.45
C ARG A 8 0.53 0.60 10.34
N GLN A 9 -0.51 1.38 10.63
CA GLN A 9 -1.08 2.33 9.67
C GLN A 9 -0.04 3.37 9.23
N HIS A 10 0.79 3.84 10.15
CA HIS A 10 1.83 4.83 9.88
C HIS A 10 2.85 4.32 8.86
N TRP A 11 3.52 3.18 9.11
CA TRP A 11 4.50 2.67 8.15
C TRP A 11 3.86 2.31 6.81
N MET A 12 2.60 1.83 6.81
CA MET A 12 1.92 1.45 5.57
C MET A 12 1.64 2.68 4.72
N SER A 13 1.25 3.79 5.36
CA SER A 13 1.08 5.08 4.69
C SER A 13 2.40 5.59 4.12
N VAL A 14 3.49 5.56 4.90
CA VAL A 14 4.82 5.98 4.44
C VAL A 14 5.25 5.21 3.19
N LEU A 15 5.10 3.88 3.21
CA LEU A 15 5.44 3.03 2.06
C LEU A 15 4.54 3.32 0.85
N ALA A 16 3.23 3.47 1.06
CA ALA A 16 2.28 3.75 -0.02
C ALA A 16 2.50 5.10 -0.71
N HIS A 17 3.04 6.10 0.01
CA HIS A 17 3.34 7.44 -0.50
C HIS A 17 4.80 7.64 -0.92
N SER A 18 5.64 6.61 -0.83
CA SER A 18 7.05 6.70 -1.21
C SER A 18 7.24 6.64 -2.73
N GLN A 19 8.27 7.33 -3.23
CA GLN A 19 8.70 7.17 -4.61
C GLN A 19 9.30 5.76 -4.80
N PRO A 20 8.84 4.95 -5.77
CA PRO A 20 9.27 3.56 -5.91
C PRO A 20 10.79 3.41 -6.07
N ALA A 21 11.44 4.33 -6.78
CA ALA A 21 12.89 4.31 -6.98
C ALA A 21 13.65 4.58 -5.67
N GLU A 22 13.21 5.54 -4.87
CA GLU A 22 13.83 5.83 -3.57
C GLU A 22 13.63 4.67 -2.58
N LEU A 23 12.43 4.09 -2.56
CA LEU A 23 12.13 2.94 -1.70
C LEU A 23 13.03 1.75 -2.06
N ALA A 24 13.14 1.42 -3.36
CA ALA A 24 14.00 0.34 -3.82
C ALA A 24 15.47 0.59 -3.47
N ALA A 25 15.98 1.82 -3.68
CA ALA A 25 17.35 2.18 -3.34
C ALA A 25 17.63 2.00 -1.84
N ARG A 26 16.74 2.51 -0.97
CA ARG A 26 16.87 2.39 0.49
C ARG A 26 16.78 0.94 0.96
N LEU A 27 15.86 0.16 0.40
CA LEU A 27 15.72 -1.25 0.74
C LEU A 27 16.98 -2.05 0.37
N ASN A 28 17.57 -1.76 -0.79
CA ASN A 28 18.83 -2.37 -1.21
C ASN A 28 19.99 -2.00 -0.28
N THR A 29 20.07 -0.74 0.20
CA THR A 29 21.10 -0.32 1.17
C THR A 29 20.98 -1.05 2.51
N LEU A 30 19.76 -1.37 2.95
CA LEU A 30 19.53 -2.10 4.19
C LEU A 30 19.93 -3.58 4.10
N ASN A 31 20.13 -4.10 2.88
CA ASN A 31 20.54 -5.48 2.63
C ASN A 31 19.71 -6.51 3.41
N ILE A 32 18.39 -6.33 3.42
CA ILE A 32 17.47 -7.22 4.14
C ILE A 32 17.39 -8.55 3.40
N THR A 33 17.92 -9.60 4.03
CA THR A 33 17.83 -10.99 3.55
C THR A 33 16.77 -11.72 4.36
N ALA A 34 15.51 -11.53 3.99
CA ALA A 34 14.38 -12.26 4.57
C ALA A 34 13.75 -13.14 3.51
N ASP A 35 13.60 -14.43 3.81
CA ASP A 35 12.88 -15.36 2.94
C ASP A 35 11.37 -15.10 3.05
N TYR A 36 10.71 -14.99 1.91
CA TYR A 36 9.26 -14.79 1.83
C TYR A 36 8.66 -15.51 0.62
N GLU A 37 7.39 -15.85 0.75
CA GLU A 37 6.56 -16.40 -0.31
C GLU A 37 5.54 -15.35 -0.77
N VAL A 38 5.35 -15.20 -2.08
CA VAL A 38 4.29 -14.37 -2.64
C VAL A 38 2.99 -15.17 -2.65
N ILE A 39 2.10 -14.89 -1.68
CA ILE A 39 0.79 -15.55 -1.57
C ILE A 39 -0.30 -14.84 -2.39
N ARG A 40 -0.06 -13.58 -2.77
CA ARG A 40 -0.83 -12.85 -3.79
C ARG A 40 0.13 -12.01 -4.62
N ALA A 41 0.26 -12.35 -5.90
CA ALA A 41 1.02 -11.55 -6.85
C ALA A 41 0.45 -10.13 -6.95
N ALA A 42 1.27 -9.18 -7.42
CA ALA A 42 0.80 -7.82 -7.62
C ALA A 42 -0.34 -7.78 -8.64
N GLU A 43 -1.53 -7.40 -8.18
CA GLU A 43 -2.73 -7.27 -8.99
C GLU A 43 -3.12 -5.80 -9.06
N THR A 44 -3.18 -5.23 -10.27
CA THR A 44 -3.70 -3.88 -10.50
C THR A 44 -5.16 -3.95 -10.92
N GLY A 45 -6.01 -3.23 -10.20
CA GLY A 45 -7.44 -3.10 -10.50
C GLY A 45 -7.94 -1.70 -10.19
N LEU A 46 -9.25 -1.58 -9.98
CA LEU A 46 -9.91 -0.32 -9.65
C LEU A 46 -10.45 -0.32 -8.22
N VAL A 47 -10.42 0.85 -7.60
CA VAL A 47 -11.12 1.15 -6.34
C VAL A 47 -12.10 2.29 -6.57
N GLN A 48 -13.35 2.08 -6.19
CA GLN A 48 -14.41 3.08 -6.32
C GLN A 48 -14.23 4.19 -5.29
N ILE A 49 -14.15 5.43 -5.77
CA ILE A 49 -14.02 6.61 -4.92
C ILE A 49 -15.42 7.01 -4.43
N GLN A 50 -15.55 7.17 -3.11
CA GLN A 50 -16.72 7.79 -2.50
C GLN A 50 -16.39 9.21 -2.06
N ALA A 51 -17.18 10.17 -2.51
CA ALA A 51 -17.13 11.56 -2.08
C ALA A 51 -18.38 11.92 -1.27
N ARG A 52 -18.38 13.11 -0.65
CA ARG A 52 -19.51 13.66 0.10
C ARG A 52 -19.97 14.98 -0.50
N MET A 53 -21.28 15.17 -0.69
CA MET A 53 -21.85 16.43 -1.16
C MET A 53 -21.43 17.59 -0.25
N GLY A 54 -20.84 18.65 -0.79
CA GLY A 54 -20.34 19.78 0.01
C GLY A 54 -19.26 19.40 1.05
N GLY A 55 -18.59 18.25 0.91
CA GLY A 55 -17.52 17.78 1.80
C GLY A 55 -17.99 17.00 3.03
N THR A 56 -19.19 17.26 3.56
CA THR A 56 -19.71 16.60 4.78
C THR A 56 -21.08 15.93 4.60
N GLY A 57 -21.76 16.20 3.50
CA GLY A 57 -23.11 15.70 3.22
C GLY A 57 -23.15 14.23 2.80
N GLU A 58 -24.22 13.87 2.08
CA GLU A 58 -24.48 12.50 1.62
C GLU A 58 -23.37 11.97 0.73
N ARG A 59 -23.14 10.64 0.83
CA ARG A 59 -22.12 9.96 0.04
C ARG A 59 -22.61 9.73 -1.38
N PHE A 60 -21.70 9.87 -2.35
CA PHE A 60 -21.94 9.50 -3.74
C PHE A 60 -20.67 8.92 -4.36
N PHE A 61 -20.81 8.15 -5.44
CA PHE A 61 -19.67 7.60 -6.18
C PHE A 61 -19.08 8.66 -7.11
N ALA A 62 -17.77 8.89 -6.99
CA ALA A 62 -17.02 9.91 -7.72
C ALA A 62 -16.01 9.28 -8.69
N GLY A 63 -16.41 8.19 -9.35
CA GLY A 63 -15.57 7.43 -10.27
C GLY A 63 -14.65 6.44 -9.55
N ASP A 64 -13.59 6.03 -10.25
CA ASP A 64 -12.66 4.99 -9.82
C ASP A 64 -11.20 5.47 -9.91
N ALA A 65 -10.33 4.91 -9.08
CA ALA A 65 -8.89 5.04 -9.19
C ALA A 65 -8.21 3.68 -9.33
N THR A 66 -7.01 3.67 -9.91
CA THR A 66 -6.18 2.48 -10.00
C THR A 66 -5.58 2.13 -8.64
N LEU A 67 -5.66 0.86 -8.27
CA LEU A 67 -5.08 0.32 -7.04
C LEU A 67 -4.33 -0.97 -7.35
N THR A 68 -3.08 -1.05 -6.91
CA THR A 68 -2.27 -2.28 -6.96
C THR A 68 -2.18 -2.87 -5.56
N ARG A 69 -2.48 -4.15 -5.41
CA ARG A 69 -2.40 -4.89 -4.14
C ARG A 69 -1.52 -6.13 -4.27
N ALA A 70 -0.80 -6.46 -3.21
CA ALA A 70 0.03 -7.66 -3.10
C ALA A 70 0.05 -8.17 -1.66
N ALA A 71 0.35 -9.46 -1.49
CA ALA A 71 0.54 -10.05 -0.17
C ALA A 71 1.67 -11.07 -0.19
N VAL A 72 2.44 -11.09 0.90
CA VAL A 72 3.56 -12.00 1.12
C VAL A 72 3.43 -12.68 2.48
N ARG A 73 4.09 -13.82 2.64
CA ARG A 73 4.20 -14.56 3.89
C ARG A 73 5.67 -14.82 4.20
N LEU A 74 6.11 -14.49 5.41
CA LEU A 74 7.43 -14.84 5.91
C LEU A 74 7.47 -16.31 6.38
N THR A 75 8.67 -16.85 6.55
CA THR A 75 8.89 -18.24 7.01
C THR A 75 8.30 -18.53 8.38
N ASP A 76 8.19 -17.53 9.26
CA ASP A 76 7.56 -17.64 10.58
C ASP A 76 6.01 -17.57 10.54
N GLY A 77 5.43 -17.45 9.35
CA GLY A 77 4.00 -17.34 9.12
C GLY A 77 3.45 -15.91 9.15
N THR A 78 4.29 -14.90 9.42
CA THR A 78 3.88 -13.49 9.43
C THR A 78 3.39 -13.06 8.04
N LEU A 79 2.24 -12.38 7.99
CA LEU A 79 1.64 -11.91 6.74
C LEU A 79 1.90 -10.42 6.49
N GLY A 80 2.48 -10.13 5.33
CA GLY A 80 2.69 -8.78 4.80
C GLY A 80 1.65 -8.43 3.74
N TYR A 81 1.13 -7.20 3.78
CA TYR A 81 0.16 -6.70 2.81
C TYR A 81 0.59 -5.32 2.30
N GLY A 82 0.48 -5.12 1.00
CA GLY A 82 0.72 -3.83 0.35
C GLY A 82 -0.46 -3.43 -0.52
N ALA A 83 -0.82 -2.15 -0.46
CA ALA A 83 -1.78 -1.52 -1.36
C ALA A 83 -1.29 -0.11 -1.69
N THR A 84 -1.13 0.21 -2.97
CA THR A 84 -0.71 1.53 -3.45
C THR A 84 -1.52 1.93 -4.67
N ASN A 85 -1.68 3.23 -4.90
CA ASN A 85 -2.41 3.75 -6.06
C ASN A 85 -1.38 4.29 -7.07
N SER A 86 -1.65 4.14 -8.38
CA SER A 86 -0.68 4.57 -9.40
C SER A 86 -0.69 6.09 -9.64
N MET A 87 -1.79 6.78 -9.32
CA MET A 87 -1.92 8.23 -9.50
C MET A 87 -1.04 9.05 -8.53
N LEU A 88 -0.75 8.51 -7.36
CA LEU A 88 0.03 9.19 -6.32
C LEU A 88 1.50 9.39 -6.74
N ASN A 89 2.01 8.52 -7.61
CA ASN A 89 3.39 8.55 -8.11
C ASN A 89 3.55 9.33 -9.43
N ALA A 90 2.46 9.63 -10.15
CA ALA A 90 2.53 10.37 -11.41
C ALA A 90 2.47 11.91 -11.24
N ALA A 91 2.09 12.38 -10.05
CA ALA A 91 1.89 13.79 -9.73
C ALA A 91 3.01 14.40 -8.87
N ARG A 92 4.14 13.72 -8.70
CA ARG A 92 5.34 14.17 -7.97
C ARG A 92 6.58 13.90 -8.79
#